data_AF-A0A511M4W9-F1
#
_entry.id   AF-A0A511M4W9-F1
#
_cell.length_a   1.000
_cell.length_b   1.000
_cell.length_c   1.000
_cell.angle_alpha   90.00
_cell.angle_beta   90.00
_cell.angle_gamma   90.00
#
_symmetry.space_group_name_H-M   'P 1'
#
loop_
_entity.id
_entity.type
_entity.pdbx_description
1 polymer ?
#
loop_
_entity_poly.entity_id
_entity_poly.type
_entity_poly.pdbx_seq_one_letter_code
_entity_poly.pdbx_strand_id
1 'polypeptide(L)'
;MPSSREPKTRKVTVTLPEELVATLEGWRAGGRIESVSAFVSEAVQGRISRAQSLAKLEQVLGGRPPLDLINRARAVQGLPPLSEEEAGSPHAGAA
;
A
#
# COMPACT_ATOMS: atom_id res chain seq x y z
N MET A 1 1.32 -37.24 -5.73
CA MET A 1 0.46 -36.03 -5.65
C MET A 1 1.05 -35.13 -4.58
N PRO A 2 1.71 -34.01 -4.90
CA PRO A 2 2.20 -33.12 -3.87
C PRO A 2 0.99 -32.50 -3.15
N SER A 3 0.90 -32.77 -1.85
CA SER A 3 -0.11 -32.20 -0.96
C SER A 3 -0.01 -30.69 -1.00
N SER A 4 -1.11 -29.98 -1.28
CA SER A 4 -1.20 -28.54 -1.12
C SER A 4 -0.84 -28.20 0.33
N ARG A 5 0.39 -27.74 0.57
CA ARG A 5 0.77 -27.23 1.88
C ARG A 5 -0.11 -26.02 2.14
N GLU A 6 -1.02 -26.11 3.11
CA GLU A 6 -1.76 -24.94 3.58
C GLU A 6 -0.76 -23.81 3.86
N PRO A 7 -1.06 -22.59 3.37
CA PRO A 7 -0.18 -21.46 3.59
C PRO A 7 -0.02 -21.25 5.10
N LYS A 8 1.24 -21.24 5.57
CA LYS A 8 1.55 -21.05 6.98
C LYS A 8 1.16 -19.62 7.38
N THR A 9 0.06 -19.46 8.09
CA THR A 9 -0.42 -18.18 8.61
C THR A 9 -0.01 -17.99 10.08
N ARG A 10 0.07 -16.73 10.52
CA ARG A 10 0.34 -16.36 11.91
C ARG A 10 -0.59 -15.22 12.31
N LYS A 11 -1.24 -15.33 13.48
CA LYS A 11 -2.13 -14.29 14.00
C LYS A 11 -1.31 -13.06 14.41
N VAL A 12 -1.80 -11.89 14.01
CA VAL A 12 -1.25 -10.59 14.36
C VAL A 12 -2.40 -9.75 14.94
N THR A 13 -2.15 -9.07 16.06
CA THR A 13 -3.09 -8.11 16.64
C THR A 13 -2.60 -6.71 16.34
N VAL A 14 -3.48 -5.84 15.86
CA VAL A 14 -3.17 -4.45 15.54
C VAL A 14 -4.12 -3.52 16.29
N THR A 15 -3.66 -2.32 16.59
CA THR A 15 -4.51 -1.24 17.15
C THR A 15 -4.79 -0.25 16.04
N LEU A 16 -6.06 0.15 15.91
CA LEU A 16 -6.53 1.11 14.92
C LEU A 16 -7.38 2.17 15.62
N PRO A 17 -7.45 3.40 15.08
CA PRO A 17 -8.42 4.40 15.52
C PRO A 17 -9.86 3.86 15.50
N GLU A 18 -10.63 4.24 16.51
CA GLU A 18 -11.99 3.74 16.74
C GLU A 18 -12.90 4.01 15.53
N GLU A 19 -12.78 5.20 14.92
CA GLU A 19 -13.56 5.59 13.76
C GLU A 19 -13.31 4.69 12.54
N LEU A 20 -12.08 4.19 12.37
CA LEU A 20 -11.75 3.26 11.30
C LEU A 20 -12.32 1.87 11.57
N VAL A 21 -12.23 1.42 12.83
CA VAL A 21 -12.83 0.13 13.24
C VAL A 21 -14.34 0.16 13.03
N ALA A 22 -15.02 1.22 13.48
CA ALA A 22 -16.45 1.41 13.27
C ALA A 22 -16.85 1.42 11.79
N THR A 23 -16.03 2.06 10.94
CA THR A 23 -16.25 2.06 9.49
C THR A 23 -16.16 0.66 8.89
N LEU A 24 -15.12 -0.11 9.26
CA LEU A 24 -14.90 -1.47 8.76
C LEU A 24 -16.01 -2.43 9.22
N GLU A 25 -16.45 -2.31 10.48
CA GLU A 25 -17.60 -3.08 10.98
C GLU A 25 -18.89 -2.69 10.26
N GLY A 26 -19.11 -1.41 9.98
CA GLY A 26 -20.24 -0.94 9.17
C GLY A 26 -20.23 -1.52 7.75
N TRP A 27 -19.06 -1.58 7.11
CA TRP A 27 -18.91 -2.20 5.79
C TRP A 27 -19.16 -3.69 5.81
N ARG A 28 -18.72 -4.38 6.87
CA ARG A 28 -18.99 -5.80 7.06
C ARG A 28 -20.48 -6.06 7.25
N ALA A 29 -21.13 -5.29 8.13
CA ALA A 29 -22.57 -5.39 8.36
C ALA A 29 -23.39 -5.10 7.09
N GLY A 30 -22.94 -4.17 6.26
CA GLY A 30 -23.54 -3.85 4.96
C GLY A 30 -23.16 -4.81 3.82
N GLY A 31 -22.35 -5.84 4.08
CA GLY A 31 -21.93 -6.83 3.07
C GLY A 31 -20.91 -6.33 2.04
N ARG A 32 -20.32 -5.14 2.24
CA ARG A 32 -19.28 -4.58 1.35
C ARG A 32 -17.96 -5.35 1.48
N ILE A 33 -17.68 -5.89 2.66
CA ILE A 33 -16.53 -6.76 2.92
C ILE A 33 -16.99 -8.02 3.64
N GLU A 34 -16.37 -9.15 3.35
CA GLU A 34 -16.67 -10.43 4.02
C GLU A 34 -16.21 -10.43 5.49
N SER A 35 -15.00 -9.92 5.72
CA SER A 35 -14.44 -9.79 7.07
C SER A 35 -13.42 -8.65 7.15
N VAL A 36 -13.31 -8.07 8.35
CA VAL A 36 -12.31 -7.04 8.65
C VAL A 36 -10.89 -7.58 8.47
N SER A 37 -10.64 -8.82 8.91
CA SER A 37 -9.32 -9.46 8.79
C SER A 37 -8.92 -9.74 7.35
N ALA A 38 -9.85 -10.19 6.49
CA ALA A 38 -9.57 -10.39 5.07
C ALA A 38 -9.24 -9.05 4.40
N PHE A 39 -10.04 -8.01 4.65
CA PHE A 39 -9.80 -6.67 4.12
C PHE A 39 -8.44 -6.11 4.54
N VAL A 40 -8.08 -6.22 5.83
CA VAL A 40 -6.77 -5.77 6.34
C VAL A 40 -5.64 -6.58 5.71
N SER A 41 -5.79 -7.90 5.58
CA SER A 41 -4.77 -8.76 4.98
C SER A 41 -4.53 -8.41 3.51
N GLU A 42 -5.59 -8.17 2.74
CA GLU A 42 -5.52 -7.75 1.34
C GLU A 42 -4.84 -6.37 1.21
N ALA A 43 -5.23 -5.40 2.04
CA ALA A 43 -4.64 -4.07 2.03
C ALA A 43 -3.14 -4.10 2.36
N VAL A 44 -2.75 -4.93 3.35
CA VAL A 44 -1.33 -5.14 3.72
C VAL A 44 -0.57 -5.77 2.55
N GLN A 45 -1.13 -6.82 1.94
CA GLN A 45 -0.50 -7.47 0.79
C GLN A 45 -0.34 -6.52 -0.39
N GLY A 46 -1.36 -5.73 -0.71
CA GLY A 46 -1.31 -4.72 -1.76
C GLY A 46 -0.22 -3.67 -1.51
N ARG A 47 -0.09 -3.19 -0.27
CA ARG A 47 0.96 -2.24 0.12
C ARG A 47 2.37 -2.84 -0.02
N ILE A 48 2.57 -4.09 0.42
CA ILE A 48 3.86 -4.79 0.29
C ILE A 48 4.20 -5.00 -1.18
N SER A 49 3.24 -5.50 -1.97
CA SER A 49 3.44 -5.76 -3.41
C SER A 49 3.82 -4.47 -4.14
N ARG A 50 3.11 -3.35 -3.88
CA ARG A 50 3.46 -2.05 -4.44
C ARG A 50 4.88 -1.62 -4.10
N ALA A 51 5.28 -1.73 -2.83
CA ALA A 51 6.62 -1.36 -2.39
C ALA A 51 7.70 -2.21 -3.08
N GLN A 52 7.48 -3.52 -3.21
CA GLN A 52 8.39 -4.42 -3.90
C GLN A 52 8.48 -4.12 -5.40
N SER A 53 7.34 -3.86 -6.06
CA SER A 53 7.30 -3.47 -7.47
C SER A 53 8.05 -2.18 -7.72
N LEU A 54 7.87 -1.16 -6.87
CA LEU A 54 8.61 0.10 -6.98
C LEU A 54 10.11 -0.10 -6.79
N ALA A 55 10.52 -0.83 -5.74
CA ALA A 55 11.93 -1.15 -5.53
C ALA A 55 12.54 -1.92 -6.71
N LYS A 56 11.75 -2.80 -7.35
CA LYS A 56 12.19 -3.53 -8.54
C LYS A 56 12.36 -2.60 -9.74
N LEU A 57 11.45 -1.66 -9.93
CA LEU A 57 11.55 -0.66 -10.99
C LEU A 57 12.77 0.24 -10.78
N GLU A 58 13.01 0.72 -9.56
CA GLU A 58 14.21 1.49 -9.22
C GLU A 58 15.49 0.70 -9.52
N GLN A 59 15.52 -0.60 -9.18
CA GLN A 59 16.66 -1.45 -9.51
C GLN A 59 16.91 -1.55 -11.02
N VAL A 60 15.85 -1.75 -11.82
CA VAL A 60 15.97 -1.96 -13.28
C VAL A 60 16.28 -0.65 -14.01
N LEU A 61 15.74 0.47 -13.54
CA LEU A 61 15.85 1.78 -14.18
C LEU A 61 17.06 2.60 -13.69
N GLY A 62 17.92 2.02 -12.86
CA GLY A 62 19.17 2.66 -12.42
C GLY A 62 18.99 3.66 -11.26
N GLY A 63 17.91 3.51 -10.49
CA GLY A 63 17.59 4.32 -9.33
C GLY A 63 16.25 5.00 -9.45
N ARG A 64 15.96 5.86 -8.47
CA ARG A 64 14.75 6.66 -8.46
C ARG A 64 14.80 7.76 -9.52
N PRO A 65 13.71 8.01 -10.28
CA PRO A 65 13.65 9.12 -11.22
C PRO A 65 13.94 10.48 -10.53
N PRO A 66 14.59 11.43 -11.22
CA PRO A 66 14.79 12.79 -10.71
C PRO A 66 13.49 13.47 -10.27
N LEU A 67 13.56 14.30 -9.21
CA LEU A 67 12.39 14.97 -8.63
C LEU A 67 11.60 15.81 -9.64
N ASP A 68 12.29 16.48 -10.57
CA ASP A 68 11.64 17.25 -11.62
C ASP A 68 10.71 16.37 -12.49
N LEU A 69 11.14 15.17 -12.87
CA LEU A 69 10.31 14.24 -13.63
C LEU A 69 9.14 13.70 -12.81
N ILE A 70 9.36 13.47 -11.50
CA ILE A 70 8.29 13.07 -10.58
C ILE A 70 7.23 14.19 -10.50
N ASN A 71 7.65 15.44 -10.34
CA ASN A 71 6.74 16.58 -10.23
C ASN A 71 6.00 16.88 -11.54
N ARG A 72 6.64 16.65 -12.70
CA ARG A 72 5.93 16.68 -13.99
C ARG A 72 4.84 15.62 -14.08
N ALA A 73 5.13 14.38 -13.69
CA ALA A 73 4.14 13.31 -13.68
C ALA A 73 2.98 13.60 -12.72
N ARG A 74 3.27 14.16 -11.53
CA ARG A 74 2.27 14.60 -10.55
C ARG A 74 1.39 15.73 -11.09
N ALA A 75 1.97 16.70 -11.79
CA ALA A 75 1.20 17.78 -12.42
C ALA A 75 0.19 17.25 -13.45
N VAL A 76 0.57 16.25 -14.26
CA VAL A 76 -0.38 15.60 -15.20
C VAL A 76 -1.53 14.92 -14.46
N GLN A 77 -1.29 14.43 -13.25
CA GLN A 77 -2.30 13.80 -12.38
C GLN A 77 -3.06 14.80 -11.50
N GLY A 78 -2.78 16.10 -11.61
CA GLY A 78 -3.39 17.14 -10.77
C GLY A 78 -2.93 17.13 -9.31
N LEU A 79 -1.79 16.47 -9.01
CA LEU A 79 -1.24 16.35 -7.67
C LEU A 79 -0.24 17.48 -7.37
N PRO A 80 -0.16 17.97 -6.12
CA PRO A 80 0.79 19.00 -5.73
C PRO A 80 2.24 18.51 -5.86
N PRO A 81 3.20 19.38 -6.21
CA PRO A 81 4.61 19.00 -6.33
C PRO A 81 5.17 18.57 -4.97
N LEU A 82 6.14 17.66 -5.00
CA LEU A 82 6.90 17.22 -3.84
C LEU A 82 8.14 18.10 -3.65
N SER A 83 8.44 18.42 -2.41
CA SER A 83 9.68 19.06 -1.95
C SER A 83 10.84 18.06 -1.93
N GLU A 84 12.09 18.52 -1.84
CA GLU A 84 13.26 17.62 -1.77
C GLU A 84 13.24 16.70 -0.52
N GLU A 85 12.74 17.21 0.61
CA GLU A 85 12.56 16.44 1.85
C GLU A 85 11.50 15.34 1.71
N GLU A 86 10.39 15.66 1.04
CA GLU A 86 9.33 14.70 0.74
C GLU A 86 9.81 13.68 -0.29
N ALA A 87 10.60 14.12 -1.26
CA ALA A 87 11.23 13.27 -2.25
C ALA A 87 12.24 12.29 -1.64
N GLY A 88 12.97 12.65 -0.59
CA GLY A 88 13.87 11.73 0.11
C GLY A 88 13.16 10.62 0.88
N SER A 89 11.86 10.75 1.14
CA SER A 89 11.12 9.78 1.95
C SER A 89 10.78 8.50 1.17
N PRO A 90 10.86 7.31 1.79
CA PRO A 90 10.49 6.02 1.17
C PRO A 90 8.99 5.92 0.82
N HIS A 91 8.19 6.95 1.13
CA HIS A 91 6.75 7.03 0.87
C HIS A 91 6.35 8.18 -0.07
N ALA A 92 7.31 8.90 -0.63
CA ALA A 92 7.09 10.10 -1.45
C ALA A 92 6.16 9.90 -2.66
N GLY A 93 6.06 8.67 -3.19
CA GLY A 93 5.20 8.34 -4.34
C GLY A 93 3.82 7.83 -3.95
N ALA A 94 3.44 7.84 -2.66
CA ALA A 94 2.21 7.21 -2.18
C ALA A 94 0.97 8.12 -2.19
N ALA A 95 1.14 9.42 -2.41
CA ALA A 95 0.09 10.44 -2.43
C ALA A 95 -0.44 10.69 -3.84
#